data_AF-A0A1R0XRT3-F1
#
_entry.id   AF-A0A1R0XRT3-F1
#
_cell.length_a   1.000
_cell.length_b   1.000
_cell.length_c   1.000
_cell.angle_alpha   90.00
_cell.angle_beta   90.00
_cell.angle_gamma   90.00
#
_symmetry.space_group_name_H-M   'P 1'
#
loop_
_entity.id
_entity.type
_entity.pdbx_description
1 polymer ?
#
loop_
_entity_poly.entity_id
_entity_poly.type
_entity_poly.pdbx_seq_one_letter_code
_entity_poly.pdbx_strand_id
1 'polypeptide(L)'
;MKYRLSKADVKEDISDKYLTALIIGFFVWKFSIVLFDPMSTFQQPLSLLYFNGGNKGIGLAVVITIIFIGIRTRLDGTSIMMNLDVLGTGWIVSSSVYHLFLIFIDNSNLLFHSLYFSMNIGFAIFLFKKKQAVGNSVVVNQFIVWISLGMIGIIFTKDGRELFVLGFTKEQILFFVVFIISYIVDNVMNKGKGGS
;
A
#
# COMPACT_ATOMS: atom_id res chain seq x y z
N MET A 1 -13.52 -4.60 2.64
CA MET A 1 -12.65 -5.06 3.75
C MET A 1 -13.45 -5.82 4.82
N LYS A 2 -14.43 -5.20 5.50
CA LYS A 2 -15.28 -5.83 6.54
C LYS A 2 -15.88 -7.19 6.16
N TYR A 3 -16.32 -7.34 4.90
CA TYR A 3 -16.88 -8.60 4.39
C TYR A 3 -15.86 -9.78 4.31
N ARG A 4 -14.57 -9.52 4.02
CA ARG A 4 -13.53 -10.57 4.01
C ARG A 4 -13.11 -10.95 5.43
N LEU A 5 -13.01 -9.96 6.33
CA LEU A 5 -12.62 -10.14 7.73
C LEU A 5 -13.68 -10.89 8.54
N SER A 6 -14.97 -10.58 8.35
CA SER A 6 -16.08 -11.24 9.05
C SER A 6 -16.16 -12.75 8.81
N LYS A 7 -15.63 -13.26 7.69
CA LYS A 7 -15.59 -14.70 7.38
C LYS A 7 -14.28 -15.40 7.79
N ALA A 8 -13.27 -14.65 8.23
CA ALA A 8 -11.98 -15.19 8.67
C ALA A 8 -11.94 -15.47 10.19
N ASP A 9 -13.10 -15.43 10.86
CA ASP A 9 -13.26 -15.65 12.32
C ASP A 9 -12.35 -14.79 13.20
N VAL A 10 -12.14 -13.54 12.77
CA VAL A 10 -11.29 -12.62 13.53
C VAL A 10 -12.15 -11.84 14.52
N LYS A 11 -11.90 -12.07 15.81
CA LYS A 11 -12.67 -11.51 16.94
C LYS A 11 -12.52 -9.99 17.12
N GLU A 12 -11.41 -9.41 16.66
CA GLU A 12 -11.14 -7.97 16.80
C GLU A 12 -11.51 -7.18 15.55
N ASP A 13 -12.02 -5.96 15.73
CA ASP A 13 -12.33 -5.07 14.62
C ASP A 13 -11.03 -4.51 14.02
N ILE A 14 -10.41 -5.31 13.16
CA ILE A 14 -9.22 -4.94 12.40
C ILE A 14 -9.50 -3.70 11.54
N SER A 15 -10.75 -3.47 11.12
CA SER A 15 -11.10 -2.27 10.36
C SER A 15 -10.88 -1.02 11.22
N ASP A 16 -11.22 -1.07 12.51
CA ASP A 16 -11.05 0.06 13.42
C ASP A 16 -9.57 0.39 13.64
N LYS A 17 -8.70 -0.62 13.69
CA LYS A 17 -7.25 -0.43 13.75
C LYS A 17 -6.74 0.40 12.57
N TYR A 18 -7.13 0.04 11.35
CA TYR A 18 -6.69 0.76 10.14
C TYR A 18 -7.35 2.12 9.98
N LEU A 19 -8.62 2.25 10.37
CA LEU A 19 -9.31 3.54 10.39
C LEU A 19 -8.62 4.49 11.39
N THR A 20 -8.32 4.01 12.60
CA THR A 20 -7.58 4.76 13.61
C THR A 20 -6.20 5.16 13.10
N ALA A 21 -5.49 4.25 12.44
CA ALA A 21 -4.18 4.52 11.85
C ALA A 21 -4.25 5.62 10.77
N LEU A 22 -5.28 5.59 9.90
CA LEU A 22 -5.53 6.63 8.90
C LEU A 22 -5.84 7.98 9.52
N ILE A 23 -6.67 8.02 10.57
CA ILE A 23 -6.99 9.24 11.31
C ILE A 23 -5.71 9.82 11.93
N ILE A 24 -4.92 8.99 12.64
CA ILE A 24 -3.64 9.41 13.22
C ILE A 24 -2.72 9.98 12.13
N GLY A 25 -2.55 9.27 11.02
CA GLY A 25 -1.72 9.72 9.91
C GLY A 25 -2.19 11.05 9.33
N PHE A 26 -3.49 11.24 9.15
CA PHE A 26 -4.08 12.50 8.69
C PHE A 26 -3.79 13.67 9.64
N PHE A 27 -3.98 13.46 10.95
CA PHE A 27 -3.68 14.48 11.96
C PHE A 27 -2.18 14.78 12.01
N VAL A 28 -1.31 13.78 12.02
CA VAL A 28 0.15 13.98 11.98
C VAL A 28 0.56 14.77 10.75
N TRP A 29 0.03 14.43 9.57
CA TRP A 29 0.32 15.13 8.33
C TRP A 29 -0.13 16.60 8.41
N LYS A 30 -1.37 16.86 8.84
CA LYS A 30 -1.95 18.21 8.90
C LYS A 30 -1.26 19.10 9.94
N PHE A 31 -0.91 18.53 11.09
CA PHE A 31 -0.26 19.25 12.20
C PHE A 31 1.27 19.22 12.15
N SER A 32 1.86 18.60 11.11
CA SER A 32 3.33 18.56 10.95
C SER A 32 3.98 19.95 10.85
N ILE A 33 3.24 20.99 10.43
CA ILE A 33 3.71 22.38 10.44
C ILE A 33 4.13 22.83 11.84
N VAL A 34 3.43 22.40 12.89
CA VAL A 34 3.77 22.77 14.28
C VAL A 34 5.16 22.27 14.65
N LEU A 35 5.57 21.12 14.11
CA LEU A 35 6.87 20.51 14.38
C LEU A 35 7.98 21.08 13.48
N PHE A 36 7.67 21.35 12.20
CA PHE A 36 8.68 21.75 11.22
C PHE A 36 8.81 23.27 11.02
N ASP A 37 7.77 24.03 11.37
CA ASP A 37 7.74 25.49 11.32
C ASP A 37 6.86 26.08 12.47
N PRO A 38 7.33 25.94 13.72
CA PRO A 38 6.58 26.41 14.88
C PRO A 38 6.39 27.93 14.87
N MET A 39 7.36 28.69 14.35
CA MET A 39 7.33 30.16 14.41
C MET A 39 6.21 30.74 13.54
N SER A 40 6.02 30.23 12.32
CA SER A 40 4.90 30.67 11.46
C SER A 40 3.54 30.28 12.03
N THR A 41 3.47 29.13 12.70
CA THR A 41 2.26 28.63 13.36
C THR A 41 1.80 29.58 14.48
N PHE A 42 2.70 30.04 15.35
CA PHE A 42 2.36 30.95 16.45
C PHE A 42 2.03 32.36 15.99
N GLN A 43 2.69 32.84 14.93
CA GLN A 43 2.47 34.19 14.42
C GLN A 43 1.18 34.29 13.58
N GLN A 44 0.82 33.23 12.87
CA GLN A 44 -0.35 33.21 12.00
C GLN A 44 -1.08 31.86 12.15
N PRO A 45 -1.97 31.71 13.14
CA PRO A 45 -2.68 30.45 13.38
C PRO A 45 -3.57 30.01 12.21
N LEU A 46 -4.00 30.94 11.34
CA LEU A 46 -4.71 30.62 10.09
C LEU A 46 -3.85 29.85 9.09
N SER A 47 -2.52 29.91 9.19
CA SER A 47 -1.60 29.16 8.33
C SER A 47 -1.82 27.64 8.42
N LEU A 48 -2.31 27.12 9.55
CA LEU A 48 -2.67 25.70 9.69
C LEU A 48 -3.73 25.24 8.69
N LEU A 49 -4.71 26.09 8.37
CA LEU A 49 -5.78 25.76 7.44
C LEU A 49 -5.24 25.62 6.02
N TYR A 50 -4.36 26.55 5.61
CA TYR A 50 -3.78 26.62 4.27
C TYR A 50 -2.55 25.75 4.07
N PHE A 51 -1.92 25.28 5.16
CA PHE A 51 -0.78 24.39 5.06
C PHE A 51 -1.20 23.05 4.45
N ASN A 52 -0.56 22.74 3.33
CA ASN A 52 -0.60 21.45 2.70
C ASN A 52 0.67 20.73 3.15
N GLY A 53 0.56 19.69 3.99
CA GLY A 53 1.60 19.08 4.86
C GLY A 53 3.02 18.87 4.29
N GLY A 54 3.20 19.02 2.98
CA GLY A 54 4.46 18.92 2.28
C GLY A 54 5.04 17.51 2.33
N ASN A 55 6.16 17.32 1.64
CA ASN A 55 6.82 16.02 1.59
C ASN A 55 7.30 15.56 2.99
N LYS A 56 7.74 16.51 3.83
CA LYS A 56 8.18 16.22 5.21
C LYS A 56 7.04 15.75 6.11
N GLY A 57 5.87 16.37 6.03
CA GLY A 57 4.69 15.97 6.79
C GLY A 57 4.17 14.61 6.37
N ILE A 58 4.19 14.29 5.06
CA ILE A 58 3.82 12.96 4.56
C ILE A 58 4.76 11.91 5.13
N GLY A 59 6.08 12.14 5.09
CA GLY A 59 7.07 11.23 5.66
C GLY A 59 6.83 10.95 7.14
N LEU A 60 6.59 12.01 7.93
CA LEU A 60 6.28 11.88 9.36
C LEU A 60 5.01 11.06 9.61
N ALA A 61 3.94 11.34 8.85
CA ALA A 61 2.67 10.61 8.96
C ALA A 61 2.83 9.13 8.66
N VAL A 62 3.58 8.77 7.62
CA VAL A 62 3.87 7.37 7.27
C VAL A 62 4.62 6.67 8.40
N VAL A 63 5.68 7.28 8.94
CA VAL A 63 6.47 6.70 10.03
C VAL A 63 5.61 6.46 11.28
N ILE A 64 4.84 7.45 11.72
CA ILE A 64 3.99 7.32 12.91
C ILE A 64 2.89 6.27 12.68
N THR A 65 2.30 6.22 11.49
CA THR A 65 1.29 5.22 11.13
C THR A 65 1.85 3.80 11.17
N ILE A 66 3.06 3.57 10.64
CA ILE A 66 3.75 2.27 10.68
C ILE A 66 4.04 1.86 12.12
N ILE A 67 4.55 2.78 12.95
CA ILE A 67 4.82 2.53 14.37
C ILE A 67 3.53 2.14 15.09
N PHE A 68 2.45 2.91 14.89
CA PHE A 68 1.15 2.64 15.49
C PHE A 68 0.62 1.25 15.10
N ILE A 69 0.62 0.91 13.80
CA ILE A 69 0.18 -0.41 13.32
C ILE A 69 1.07 -1.50 13.92
N GLY A 70 2.39 -1.32 13.97
CA GLY A 70 3.33 -2.29 14.54
C GLY A 70 3.11 -2.54 16.03
N ILE A 71 2.92 -1.48 16.82
CA ILE A 71 2.58 -1.59 18.25
C ILE A 71 1.25 -2.30 18.40
N ARG A 72 0.21 -1.85 17.68
CA ARG A 72 -1.13 -2.45 17.80
C ARG A 72 -1.12 -3.91 17.40
N THR A 73 -0.37 -4.30 16.35
CA THR A 73 -0.18 -5.69 15.91
C THR A 73 0.40 -6.58 17.01
N ARG A 74 1.30 -6.05 17.85
CA ARG A 74 1.84 -6.81 18.98
C ARG A 74 0.84 -6.94 20.13
N LEU A 75 0.00 -5.92 20.33
CA LEU A 75 -0.99 -5.89 21.40
C LEU A 75 -2.23 -6.74 21.09
N ASP A 76 -2.69 -6.71 19.84
CA ASP A 76 -3.86 -7.43 19.34
C ASP A 76 -3.55 -8.89 18.94
N GLY A 77 -2.26 -9.26 18.88
CA GLY A 77 -1.82 -10.61 18.52
C GLY A 77 -2.09 -10.99 17.06
N THR A 78 -2.47 -10.03 16.21
CA THR A 78 -2.74 -10.29 14.79
C THR A 78 -1.48 -10.70 14.04
N SER A 79 -1.60 -11.66 13.12
CA SER A 79 -0.47 -12.10 12.30
C SER A 79 0.03 -10.97 11.39
N ILE A 80 1.35 -10.87 11.23
CA ILE A 80 1.96 -9.92 10.27
C ILE A 80 1.44 -10.14 8.85
N MET A 81 1.19 -11.40 8.45
CA MET A 81 0.67 -11.73 7.12
C MET A 81 -0.77 -11.28 6.93
N MET A 82 -1.56 -11.32 8.00
CA MET A 82 -2.91 -10.78 7.99
C MET A 82 -2.87 -9.26 7.80
N ASN A 83 -1.99 -8.57 8.51
CA ASN A 83 -1.85 -7.12 8.35
C ASN A 83 -1.35 -6.74 6.95
N LEU A 84 -0.42 -7.51 6.37
CA LEU A 84 0.04 -7.31 5.00
C LEU A 84 -1.07 -7.55 3.95
N ASP A 85 -1.93 -8.57 4.11
CA ASP A 85 -3.09 -8.77 3.23
C ASP A 85 -4.05 -7.57 3.31
N VAL A 86 -4.37 -7.13 4.53
CA VAL A 86 -5.31 -6.02 4.75
C VAL A 86 -4.75 -4.71 4.19
N LEU A 87 -3.49 -4.38 4.46
CA LEU A 87 -2.80 -3.23 3.88
C LEU A 87 -2.71 -3.31 2.35
N GLY A 88 -2.33 -4.47 1.82
CA GLY A 88 -2.27 -4.70 0.38
C GLY A 88 -3.62 -4.47 -0.29
N THR A 89 -4.71 -4.95 0.32
CA THR A 89 -6.05 -4.71 -0.22
C THR A 89 -6.49 -3.25 -0.13
N GLY A 90 -6.13 -2.56 0.95
CA GLY A 90 -6.33 -1.12 1.07
C GLY A 90 -5.58 -0.35 -0.02
N TRP A 91 -4.32 -0.71 -0.27
CA TRP A 91 -3.50 -0.13 -1.33
C TRP A 91 -4.09 -0.34 -2.72
N ILE A 92 -4.51 -1.55 -3.06
CA ILE A 92 -5.14 -1.85 -4.36
C ILE A 92 -6.38 -0.98 -4.58
N VAL A 93 -7.28 -0.94 -3.58
CA VAL A 93 -8.53 -0.17 -3.70
C VAL A 93 -8.22 1.33 -3.83
N SER A 94 -7.37 1.86 -2.95
CA SER A 94 -7.00 3.28 -2.97
C SER A 94 -6.30 3.68 -4.28
N SER A 95 -5.32 2.90 -4.73
CA SER A 95 -4.62 3.16 -5.99
C SER A 95 -5.52 2.97 -7.21
N SER A 96 -6.49 2.06 -7.18
CA SER A 96 -7.49 1.95 -8.25
C SER A 96 -8.31 3.22 -8.39
N VAL A 97 -8.81 3.75 -7.27
CA VAL A 97 -9.59 4.99 -7.28
C VAL A 97 -8.74 6.16 -7.78
N TYR A 98 -7.49 6.25 -7.32
CA TYR A 98 -6.54 7.27 -7.79
C TYR A 98 -6.28 7.20 -9.29
N HIS A 99 -5.96 6.02 -9.82
CA HIS A 99 -5.72 5.84 -11.26
C HIS A 99 -7.00 6.02 -12.09
N LEU A 100 -8.18 5.68 -11.55
CA LEU A 100 -9.45 5.99 -12.19
C LEU A 100 -9.63 7.49 -12.37
N PHE A 101 -9.34 8.29 -11.34
CA PHE A 101 -9.38 9.76 -11.47
C PHE A 101 -8.36 10.27 -12.49
N LEU A 102 -7.14 9.72 -12.52
CA LEU A 102 -6.11 10.14 -13.46
C LEU A 102 -6.43 9.79 -14.91
N ILE A 103 -7.21 8.75 -15.19
CA ILE A 103 -7.71 8.48 -16.55
C ILE A 103 -8.50 9.68 -17.11
N PHE A 104 -9.20 10.44 -16.25
CA PHE A 104 -9.99 11.59 -16.68
C PHE A 104 -9.22 12.92 -16.66
N ILE A 105 -8.11 12.99 -15.92
CA ILE A 105 -7.37 14.25 -15.70
C ILE A 105 -6.06 14.27 -16.48
N ASP A 106 -5.31 13.16 -16.48
CA ASP A 106 -4.00 13.04 -17.12
C ASP A 106 -4.11 12.31 -18.47
N ASN A 107 -4.30 13.10 -19.53
CA ASN A 107 -4.34 12.58 -20.90
C ASN A 107 -2.98 12.10 -21.42
N SER A 108 -1.86 12.47 -20.78
CA SER A 108 -0.52 12.09 -21.25
C SER A 108 -0.19 10.63 -20.98
N ASN A 109 -0.75 10.04 -19.92
CA ASN A 109 -0.44 8.69 -19.47
C ASN A 109 -1.66 7.75 -19.47
N LEU A 110 -2.62 7.98 -20.39
CA LEU A 110 -3.89 7.25 -20.43
C LEU A 110 -3.71 5.72 -20.39
N LEU A 111 -2.78 5.19 -21.20
CA LEU A 111 -2.54 3.75 -21.29
C LEU A 111 -1.97 3.19 -19.99
N PHE A 112 -1.01 3.90 -19.38
CA PHE A 112 -0.46 3.55 -18.07
C PHE A 112 -1.54 3.50 -16.99
N HIS A 113 -2.38 4.54 -16.88
CA HIS A 113 -3.45 4.57 -15.87
C HIS A 113 -4.51 3.49 -16.11
N SER A 114 -4.87 3.25 -17.37
CA SER A 114 -5.85 2.22 -17.76
C SER A 114 -5.37 0.80 -17.43
N LEU A 115 -4.10 0.48 -17.72
CA LEU A 115 -3.51 -0.81 -17.39
C LEU A 115 -3.40 -1.00 -15.88
N TYR A 116 -2.93 0.02 -15.15
CA TYR A 116 -2.83 -0.02 -13.69
C TYR A 116 -4.19 -0.29 -13.05
N PHE A 117 -5.22 0.46 -13.45
CA PHE A 117 -6.58 0.29 -12.95
C PHE A 117 -7.15 -1.11 -13.25
N SER A 118 -6.99 -1.58 -14.48
CA SER A 118 -7.49 -2.90 -14.90
C SER A 118 -6.80 -4.04 -14.12
N MET A 119 -5.48 -3.94 -13.93
CA MET A 119 -4.72 -4.92 -13.16
C MET A 119 -5.17 -4.97 -11.69
N ASN A 120 -5.34 -3.81 -11.07
CA ASN A 120 -5.84 -3.73 -9.71
C ASN A 120 -7.26 -4.31 -9.57
N ILE A 121 -8.16 -4.07 -10.52
CA ILE A 121 -9.50 -4.69 -10.53
C ILE A 121 -9.38 -6.22 -10.61
N GLY A 122 -8.56 -6.72 -11.53
CA GLY A 122 -8.32 -8.16 -11.67
C GLY A 122 -7.84 -8.78 -10.36
N PHE A 123 -6.91 -8.12 -9.68
CA PHE A 123 -6.41 -8.52 -8.38
C PHE A 123 -7.44 -8.41 -7.24
N ALA A 124 -8.22 -7.34 -7.20
CA ALA A 124 -9.30 -7.20 -6.24
C ALA A 124 -10.29 -8.37 -6.40
N ILE A 125 -10.70 -8.68 -7.63
CA ILE A 125 -11.58 -9.82 -7.93
C ILE A 125 -10.93 -11.14 -7.50
N PHE A 126 -9.64 -11.35 -7.77
CA PHE A 126 -8.91 -12.54 -7.33
C PHE A 126 -8.93 -12.72 -5.81
N LEU A 127 -8.60 -11.67 -5.04
CA LEU A 127 -8.63 -11.68 -3.58
C LEU A 127 -10.05 -11.87 -3.04
N PHE A 128 -11.05 -11.29 -3.72
CA PHE A 128 -12.46 -11.54 -3.44
C PHE A 128 -12.90 -12.96 -3.76
N LYS A 129 -12.25 -13.71 -4.65
CA LYS A 129 -12.55 -15.13 -4.87
C LYS A 129 -11.86 -16.02 -3.82
N LYS A 130 -10.65 -15.67 -3.39
CA LYS A 130 -9.87 -16.39 -2.36
C LYS A 130 -10.21 -15.94 -0.92
N LYS A 131 -11.50 -15.86 -0.59
CA LYS A 131 -12.02 -15.22 0.64
C LYS A 131 -11.54 -15.84 1.96
N GLN A 132 -11.28 -17.15 1.98
CA GLN A 132 -10.84 -17.89 3.19
C GLN A 132 -9.33 -17.87 3.42
N ALA A 133 -8.56 -17.23 2.53
CA ALA A 133 -7.11 -17.20 2.60
C ALA A 133 -6.55 -15.92 3.26
N VAL A 134 -7.37 -15.21 4.04
CA VAL A 134 -6.93 -13.96 4.67
C VAL A 134 -5.76 -14.25 5.62
N GLY A 135 -4.64 -13.57 5.39
CA GLY A 135 -3.41 -13.78 6.16
C GLY A 135 -2.69 -15.11 5.88
N ASN A 136 -3.09 -15.86 4.85
CA ASN A 136 -2.35 -17.03 4.40
C ASN A 136 -1.05 -16.60 3.70
N SER A 137 0.10 -16.95 4.27
CA SER A 137 1.42 -16.53 3.79
C SER A 137 1.66 -16.88 2.31
N VAL A 138 1.17 -18.04 1.86
CA VAL A 138 1.35 -18.48 0.45
C VAL A 138 0.53 -17.59 -0.48
N VAL A 139 -0.73 -17.31 -0.15
CA VAL A 139 -1.59 -16.47 -1.00
C VAL A 139 -1.10 -15.02 -1.03
N VAL A 140 -0.69 -14.48 0.13
CA VAL A 140 -0.12 -13.13 0.22
C VAL A 140 1.17 -13.02 -0.59
N ASN A 141 2.06 -14.01 -0.51
CA ASN A 141 3.31 -13.98 -1.25
C ASN A 141 3.10 -14.13 -2.77
N GLN A 142 2.26 -15.07 -3.20
CA GLN A 142 1.88 -15.20 -4.61
C GLN A 142 1.30 -13.90 -5.15
N PHE A 143 0.46 -13.23 -4.34
CA PHE A 143 -0.08 -11.93 -4.67
C PHE A 143 1.03 -10.88 -4.89
N ILE A 144 2.03 -10.82 -3.99
CA ILE A 144 3.18 -9.91 -4.11
C ILE A 144 4.03 -10.20 -5.36
N VAL A 145 4.22 -11.48 -5.71
CA VAL A 145 4.93 -11.88 -6.93
C VAL A 145 4.22 -11.34 -8.17
N TRP A 146 2.91 -11.60 -8.29
CA TRP A 146 2.14 -11.21 -9.48
C TRP A 146 2.00 -9.69 -9.61
N ILE A 147 1.77 -8.97 -8.50
CA ILE A 147 1.67 -7.50 -8.57
C ILE A 147 3.02 -6.89 -8.95
N SER A 148 4.13 -7.39 -8.42
CA SER A 148 5.46 -6.88 -8.74
C SER A 148 5.78 -7.08 -10.21
N LEU A 149 5.52 -8.29 -10.73
CA LEU A 149 5.76 -8.62 -12.13
C LEU A 149 4.94 -7.73 -13.08
N GLY A 150 3.65 -7.54 -12.81
CA GLY A 150 2.82 -6.69 -13.64
C GLY A 150 3.19 -5.22 -13.56
N MET A 151 3.54 -4.73 -12.36
CA MET A 151 3.97 -3.34 -12.18
C MET A 151 5.24 -3.02 -12.96
N ILE A 152 6.21 -3.93 -13.01
CA ILE A 152 7.41 -3.78 -13.85
C ILE A 152 7.02 -3.53 -15.31
N GLY A 153 6.09 -4.34 -15.83
CA GLY A 153 5.58 -4.24 -17.20
C GLY A 153 4.80 -2.95 -17.46
N ILE A 154 3.87 -2.60 -16.57
CA ILE A 154 3.00 -1.41 -16.71
C ILE A 154 3.84 -0.13 -16.69
N ILE A 155 4.87 -0.03 -15.85
CA ILE A 155 5.70 1.20 -15.78
C ILE A 155 6.43 1.49 -17.09
N PHE A 156 6.71 0.49 -17.94
CA PHE A 156 7.29 0.73 -19.27
C PHE A 156 6.39 1.55 -20.19
N THR A 157 5.08 1.58 -19.93
CA THR A 157 4.13 2.33 -20.75
C THR A 157 3.91 3.77 -20.26
N LYS A 158 4.63 4.19 -19.21
CA LYS A 158 4.57 5.55 -18.71
C LYS A 158 5.43 6.47 -19.58
N ASP A 159 4.81 7.54 -20.07
CA ASP A 159 5.47 8.58 -20.83
C ASP A 159 6.30 9.48 -19.91
N GLY A 160 7.45 9.94 -20.42
CA GLY A 160 8.37 10.77 -19.65
C GLY A 160 9.00 10.05 -18.44
N ARG A 161 9.06 8.72 -18.44
CA ARG A 161 9.66 7.95 -17.33
C ARG A 161 11.13 8.34 -17.12
N GLU A 162 11.47 8.65 -15.87
CA GLU A 162 12.85 8.98 -15.49
C GLU A 162 13.69 7.70 -15.43
N LEU A 163 14.59 7.56 -16.40
CA LEU A 163 15.51 6.43 -16.47
C LEU A 163 16.59 6.59 -15.39
N PHE A 164 16.89 5.49 -14.70
CA PHE A 164 17.91 5.48 -13.66
C PHE A 164 19.10 4.60 -14.07
N VAL A 165 18.93 3.28 -14.10
CA VAL A 165 20.01 2.33 -14.39
C VAL A 165 19.52 1.32 -15.43
N LEU A 166 20.33 1.09 -16.47
CA LEU A 166 20.06 0.10 -17.53
C LEU A 166 18.67 0.27 -18.21
N GLY A 167 18.17 1.50 -18.30
CA GLY A 167 16.86 1.79 -18.88
C GLY A 167 15.66 1.50 -17.97
N PHE A 168 15.90 1.13 -16.71
CA PHE A 168 14.87 0.96 -15.69
C PHE A 168 14.71 2.23 -14.84
N THR A 169 13.48 2.48 -14.40
CA THR A 169 13.18 3.52 -13.39
C THR A 169 13.45 3.01 -11.97
N LYS A 170 13.50 3.92 -11.00
CA LYS A 170 13.66 3.57 -9.58
C LYS A 170 12.51 2.69 -9.08
N GLU A 171 11.29 2.97 -9.51
CA GLU A 171 10.10 2.19 -9.17
C GLU A 171 10.19 0.77 -9.73
N GLN A 172 10.62 0.61 -10.99
CA GLN A 172 10.78 -0.72 -11.59
C GLN A 172 11.84 -1.56 -10.86
N ILE A 173 12.97 -0.95 -10.48
CA ILE A 173 14.01 -1.63 -9.71
C ILE A 173 13.47 -2.08 -8.35
N LEU A 174 12.70 -1.23 -7.67
CA LEU A 174 12.06 -1.59 -6.41
C LEU A 174 11.13 -2.80 -6.57
N PHE A 175 10.26 -2.80 -7.59
CA PHE A 175 9.40 -3.95 -7.87
C PHE A 175 10.20 -5.20 -8.26
N PHE A 176 11.32 -5.05 -8.95
CA PHE A 176 12.21 -6.16 -9.30
C PHE A 176 12.84 -6.81 -8.06
N VAL A 177 13.32 -5.99 -7.12
CA VAL A 177 13.86 -6.47 -5.83
C VAL A 177 12.78 -7.20 -5.02
N VAL A 178 11.59 -6.61 -4.92
CA VAL A 178 10.45 -7.24 -4.21
C VAL A 178 10.06 -8.56 -4.88
N PHE A 179 10.00 -8.60 -6.22
CA PHE A 179 9.73 -9.81 -6.98
C PHE A 179 10.73 -10.93 -6.66
N ILE A 180 12.04 -10.64 -6.68
CA ILE A 180 13.08 -11.64 -6.38
C ILE A 180 12.93 -12.18 -4.96
N ILE A 181 12.75 -11.29 -3.97
CA ILE A 181 12.60 -11.68 -2.56
C ILE A 181 11.38 -12.58 -2.41
N SER A 182 10.23 -12.16 -2.93
CA SER A 182 8.98 -12.93 -2.83
C SER A 182 9.05 -14.25 -3.59
N TYR A 183 9.72 -14.30 -4.74
CA TYR A 183 9.92 -15.55 -5.48
C TYR A 183 10.77 -16.57 -4.72
N ILE A 184 11.85 -16.11 -4.06
CA ILE A 184 12.68 -16.96 -3.18
C ILE A 184 11.83 -17.49 -2.03
N VAL A 185 11.05 -16.63 -1.37
CA VAL A 185 10.15 -17.02 -0.27
C VAL A 185 9.11 -18.04 -0.76
N ASP A 186 8.56 -17.88 -1.96
CA ASP A 186 7.57 -18.81 -2.52
C ASP A 186 8.15 -20.20 -2.70
N ASN A 187 9.36 -20.28 -3.26
CA ASN A 187 10.07 -21.54 -3.47
C ASN A 187 10.36 -22.26 -2.14
N VAL A 188 10.71 -21.53 -1.09
CA VAL A 188 10.92 -22.10 0.25
C VAL A 188 9.62 -22.63 0.83
N MET A 189 8.53 -21.85 0.75
CA MET A 189 7.22 -22.25 1.29
C MET A 189 6.60 -23.45 0.55
N ASN A 190 6.83 -23.57 -0.76
CA ASN A 190 6.29 -24.66 -1.57
C ASN A 190 7.12 -25.95 -1.45
N LYS A 191 8.45 -25.85 -1.31
CA LYS A 191 9.32 -27.04 -1.07
C LYS A 191 9.00 -27.73 0.25
N GLY A 192 8.63 -27.00 1.30
CA GLY A 192 8.24 -27.57 2.60
C GLY A 192 6.96 -28.42 2.58
N LYS A 193 6.15 -28.36 1.50
CA LYS A 193 4.91 -29.14 1.36
C LYS A 193 5.05 -30.41 0.52
N GLY A 194 6.18 -30.58 -0.18
CA GLY A 194 6.45 -31.74 -1.04
C GLY A 194 7.24 -32.86 -0.39
N GLY A 195 7.47 -32.79 0.93
CA GLY A 195 8.31 -33.73 1.68
C GLY A 195 7.68 -34.27 2.97
N SER A 196 6.35 -34.28 3.10
CA SER A 196 5.62 -35.00 4.15
C SER A 196 4.72 -36.07 3.56
#